data_AF-A0A7W6E2S7-F1
#
_entry.id   AF-A0A7W6E2S7-F1
#
_cell.length_a   1.000
_cell.length_b   1.000
_cell.length_c   1.000
_cell.angle_alpha   90.00
_cell.angle_beta   90.00
_cell.angle_gamma   90.00
#
_symmetry.space_group_name_H-M   'P 1'
#
loop_
_entity.id
_entity.type
_entity.pdbx_description
1 polymer ?
#
loop_
_entity_poly.entity_id
_entity_poly.type
_entity_poly.pdbx_seq_one_letter_code
_entity_poly.pdbx_strand_id
1 'polypeptide(L)' 'MARREKTKSDRKDSQLIIRINGDMRNAFLDLCDEMDTSAAREIRRFIRGYLSAHSTEKDAEPVRETKSKKEPKHG' A
#
# COMPACT_ATOMS: atom_id res chain seq x y z
N MET A 1 -32.66 -8.72 18.14
CA MET A 1 -31.43 -7.90 18.11
C MET A 1 -30.70 -8.15 16.79
N ALA A 2 -30.84 -7.26 15.80
CA ALA A 2 -30.28 -7.45 14.47
C ALA A 2 -28.75 -7.19 14.46
N ARG A 3 -27.97 -8.21 14.07
CA ARG A 3 -26.53 -8.13 13.87
C ARG A 3 -26.26 -7.24 12.65
N ARG A 4 -25.73 -6.03 12.87
CA ARG A 4 -25.24 -5.18 11.78
C ARG A 4 -24.00 -5.84 11.17
N GLU A 5 -24.14 -6.40 9.97
CA GLU A 5 -23.01 -6.79 9.15
C GLU A 5 -22.22 -5.53 8.78
N LYS A 6 -20.98 -5.43 9.27
CA LYS A 6 -20.05 -4.38 8.86
C LYS A 6 -19.74 -4.57 7.38
N THR A 7 -20.15 -3.59 6.57
CA THR A 7 -19.91 -3.52 5.13
C THR A 7 -18.42 -3.53 4.83
N LYS A 8 -18.00 -4.34 3.85
CA LYS A 8 -16.62 -4.56 3.40
C LYS A 8 -16.00 -3.34 2.66
N SER A 9 -16.32 -2.11 3.04
CA SER A 9 -15.96 -0.89 2.30
C SER A 9 -14.60 -0.27 2.65
N ASP A 10 -13.92 -0.76 3.70
CA ASP A 10 -12.67 -0.16 4.20
C ASP A 10 -11.43 -1.05 4.02
N ARG A 11 -11.45 -2.00 3.07
CA ARG A 11 -10.26 -2.80 2.71
C ARG A 11 -9.30 -2.06 1.78
N LYS A 12 -9.07 -0.76 2.01
CA LYS A 12 -8.11 0.01 1.20
C LYS A 12 -6.65 -0.29 1.55
N ASP A 13 -6.39 -0.89 2.71
CA ASP A 13 -5.04 -1.23 3.15
C ASP A 13 -4.96 -2.72 3.52
N SER A 14 -4.67 -3.58 2.54
CA SER A 14 -4.18 -4.92 2.86
C SER A 14 -2.76 -4.82 3.41
N GLN A 15 -2.53 -5.39 4.60
CA GLN A 15 -1.21 -5.39 5.22
C GLN A 15 -0.30 -6.45 4.58
N LEU A 16 0.94 -6.07 4.27
CA LEU A 16 2.01 -6.98 3.85
C LEU A 16 2.94 -7.23 5.04
N ILE A 17 3.03 -8.47 5.52
CA ILE A 17 3.95 -8.89 6.58
C ILE A 17 5.12 -9.64 5.93
N ILE A 18 6.33 -9.13 6.10
CA ILE A 18 7.56 -9.73 5.57
C ILE A 18 8.46 -10.10 6.75
N ARG A 19 9.00 -11.33 6.75
CA ARG A 19 10.02 -11.78 7.71
C ARG A 19 11.39 -11.73 7.03
N ILE A 20 12.33 -11.03 7.65
CA ILE A 20 13.74 -10.90 7.22
C ILE A 20 14.65 -11.02 8.44
N ASN A 21 15.95 -11.24 8.22
CA ASN A 21 16.93 -11.21 9.31
C ASN A 21 16.97 -9.80 9.96
N GLY A 22 17.21 -9.75 11.27
CA GLY A 22 17.36 -8.53 12.05
C GLY A 22 18.44 -7.60 11.52
N ASP A 23 19.60 -8.13 11.11
CA ASP A 23 20.71 -7.32 10.58
C ASP A 23 20.31 -6.59 9.29
N MET A 24 19.64 -7.31 8.39
CA MET A 24 19.12 -6.75 7.14
C MET A 24 18.04 -5.68 7.41
N ARG A 25 17.15 -5.92 8.37
CA ARG A 25 16.14 -4.94 8.78
C ARG A 25 16.80 -3.66 9.30
N ASN A 26 17.78 -3.79 10.20
CA ASN A 26 18.44 -2.64 10.82
C ASN A 26 19.18 -1.81 9.75
N ALA A 27 20.00 -2.45 8.92
CA ALA A 27 20.69 -1.76 7.83
C ALA A 27 19.72 -1.05 6.85
N PHE A 28 18.57 -1.65 6.56
CA PHE A 28 17.55 -1.01 5.72
C PHE A 28 16.90 0.20 6.40
N LEU A 29 16.63 0.12 7.72
CA LEU A 29 16.06 1.23 8.48
C LEU A 29 17.06 2.38 8.62
N ASP A 30 18.32 2.09 8.93
CA ASP A 30 19.39 3.10 9.06
C ASP A 30 19.55 3.89 7.75
N LEU A 31 19.50 3.20 6.61
CA LEU A 31 19.54 3.84 5.30
C LEU A 31 18.29 4.68 5.01
N CYS A 32 17.11 4.24 5.46
CA CYS A 32 15.89 5.03 5.33
C CYS A 32 15.99 6.34 6.11
N ASP A 33 16.53 6.28 7.32
CA ASP A 33 16.74 7.45 8.18
C ASP A 33 17.75 8.43 7.57
N GLU A 34 18.85 7.93 7.01
CA GLU A 34 19.85 8.75 6.30
C GLU A 34 19.24 9.48 5.09
N MET A 35 18.34 8.81 4.37
CA MET A 35 17.68 9.36 3.17
C MET A 35 16.40 10.17 3.47
N ASP A 36 16.08 10.44 4.74
CA ASP A 36 14.83 11.11 5.17
C ASP A 36 13.58 10.49 4.51
N THR A 37 13.51 9.16 4.55
CA THR A 37 12.42 8.36 3.99
C THR A 37 11.94 7.31 4.97
N SER A 38 10.76 6.73 4.71
CA SER A 38 10.26 5.62 5.53
C SER A 38 10.43 4.30 4.80
N ALA A 39 10.70 3.23 5.56
CA ALA A 39 10.69 1.86 5.07
C ALA A 39 9.45 1.54 4.22
N ALA A 40 8.26 1.96 4.68
CA ALA A 40 7.02 1.76 3.95
C ALA A 40 6.96 2.52 2.62
N ARG A 41 7.62 3.68 2.51
CA ARG A 41 7.71 4.44 1.26
C ARG A 41 8.65 3.74 0.28
N GLU A 42 9.80 3.29 0.74
CA GLU A 42 10.79 2.59 -0.10
C GLU A 42 10.30 1.22 -0.57
N ILE A 43 9.67 0.41 0.29
CA ILE A 43 9.10 -0.87 -0.12
C ILE A 43 8.00 -0.67 -1.17
N ARG A 44 7.13 0.34 -1.02
CA ARG A 44 6.12 0.64 -2.05
C ARG A 44 6.73 1.13 -3.36
N ARG A 45 7.80 1.94 -3.31
CA ARG A 45 8.55 2.38 -4.51
C ARG A 45 9.16 1.18 -5.22
N PHE A 46 9.84 0.31 -4.47
CA PHE A 46 10.41 -0.93 -4.99
C PHE A 46 9.34 -1.81 -5.65
N ILE A 47 8.21 -2.06 -4.98
CA ILE A 47 7.11 -2.87 -5.52
C ILE A 47 6.59 -2.29 -6.84
N ARG A 48 6.36 -0.96 -6.92
CA ARG A 48 5.90 -0.33 -8.16
C ARG A 48 6.92 -0.48 -9.29
N GLY A 49 8.20 -0.25 -9.00
CA GLY A 49 9.27 -0.41 -9.98
C GLY A 49 9.41 -1.86 -10.45
N TYR A 50 9.35 -2.82 -9.52
CA TYR A 50 9.40 -4.23 -9.81
C TYR A 50 8.24 -4.68 -10.70
N LEU A 51 7.01 -4.26 -10.39
CA LEU A 51 5.84 -4.53 -11.23
C LEU A 51 6.01 -3.91 -12.62
N SER A 52 6.39 -2.63 -12.70
CA SER A 52 6.58 -1.96 -14.00
C SER A 52 7.64 -2.64 -14.87
N ALA A 53 8.69 -3.19 -14.28
CA ALA A 53 9.77 -3.86 -15.01
C ALA A 53 9.38 -5.28 -15.50
N HIS A 54 8.38 -5.90 -14.88
CA HIS A 54 8.00 -7.30 -15.16
C HIS A 54 6.57 -7.45 -15.71
N SER A 55 5.79 -6.38 -15.75
CA SER A 55 4.52 -6.34 -16.47
C SER A 55 4.81 -6.34 -17.97
N THR A 56 4.75 -7.51 -18.59
CA THR A 56 4.60 -7.62 -20.04
C THR A 56 3.34 -6.88 -20.46
N GLU A 57 3.35 -6.21 -21.62
CA GLU A 57 2.32 -5.27 -22.13
C GLU A 57 0.84 -5.72 -22.08
N LYS A 58 0.52 -6.95 -21.65
CA LYS A 58 -0.84 -7.52 -21.61
C LYS A 58 -1.67 -7.18 -20.37
N ASP A 59 -1.08 -6.69 -19.28
CA ASP A 59 -1.80 -6.50 -18.00
C ASP A 59 -1.91 -5.03 -17.53
N ALA A 60 -1.67 -4.07 -18.42
CA ALA A 60 -1.73 -2.64 -18.11
C ALA A 60 -3.18 -2.12 -18.00
N GLU A 61 -3.98 -2.63 -17.06
CA GLU A 61 -5.15 -1.90 -16.59
C GLU A 61 -4.72 -0.85 -15.53
N PRO A 62 -5.11 0.43 -15.70
CA PRO A 62 -4.73 1.47 -14.76
C PRO A 62 -5.45 1.24 -13.43
N VAL A 63 -4.70 1.05 -12.35
CA VAL A 63 -5.23 1.03 -10.98
C VAL A 63 -5.82 2.41 -10.68
N ARG A 64 -7.13 2.55 -10.89
CA ARG A 64 -7.86 3.80 -10.67
C ARG A 64 -7.95 4.07 -9.17
N GLU A 65 -7.28 5.13 -8.73
CA GLU A 65 -7.42 5.72 -7.41
C GLU A 65 -8.88 6.16 -7.18
N THR A 66 -9.65 5.39 -6.40
CA THR A 66 -11.02 5.76 -6.04
C THR A 66 -11.01 6.87 -5.00
N LYS A 67 -11.03 8.13 -5.45
CA LYS A 67 -11.38 9.28 -4.61
C LYS A 67 -12.88 9.20 -4.26
N SER A 68 -13.20 8.79 -3.03
CA SER A 68 -14.56 8.90 -2.47
C SER A 68 -14.90 10.36 -2.26
N LYS A 69 -15.64 10.96 -3.20
CA LYS A 69 -16.28 12.27 -3.05
C LYS A 69 -17.49 12.10 -2.12
N LYS A 70 -17.43 12.65 -0.91
CA LYS A 70 -18.52 12.62 0.09
C LYS A 70 -19.43 13.83 -0.16
N GLU A 71 -20.61 13.62 -0.73
CA GLU A 71 -21.65 14.66 -0.84
C GLU A 71 -22.38 14.85 0.51
N PRO A 72 -22.67 16.09 0.94
CA PRO A 72 -23.46 16.34 2.15
C PRO A 72 -24.96 16.27 1.80
N LYS A 73 -25.71 15.39 2.47
CA LYS A 73 -27.18 15.40 2.39
C LYS A 73 -27.71 16.47 3.35
N HIS A 74 -28.37 17.48 2.78
CA HIS A 74 -29.22 18.42 3.54
C HIS A 74 -30.45 17.68 4.03
N GLY A 75 -30.80 17.91 5.30
CA GLY A 75 -32.10 17.64 5.89
C GLY A 75 -32.62 18.93 6.52
#